data_AF-A0A0N4TCL2-F1
#
_entry.id   AF-A0A0N4TCL2-F1
#
_cell.length_a   1.000
_cell.length_b   1.000
_cell.length_c   1.000
_cell.angle_alpha   90.00
_cell.angle_beta   90.00
_cell.angle_gamma   90.00
#
_symmetry.space_group_name_H-M   'P 1'
#
loop_
_entity.id
_entity.type
_entity.pdbx_description
1 polymer ?
#
loop_
_entity_poly.entity_id
_entity_poly.type
_entity_poly.pdbx_seq_one_letter_code
_entity_poly.pdbx_strand_id
1 'polypeptide(L)'
;FFYIWRTLVLYPAFYATPITVLAQGKIILPLPVSVTVFFIGVISMYITVDSDWQRTQFRLANGNMKIWGEDPFFITAKYRRNNGEIASNLLLGSGWWGLCRHPNYFCEWLTFACWTILQGTNAFFTCFPLLFLTCHLYLRLKHDELR
;
A
#
# COMPACT_ATOMS: atom_id res chain seq x y z
N PHE A 1 -7.48 0.76 24.03
CA PHE A 1 -6.22 0.04 24.32
C PHE A 1 -5.57 -0.53 23.05
N PHE A 2 -6.15 -1.54 22.40
CA PHE A 2 -5.53 -2.21 21.22
C PHE A 2 -5.14 -1.28 20.06
N TYR A 3 -5.95 -0.27 19.74
CA TYR A 3 -5.64 0.70 18.69
C TYR A 3 -4.34 1.47 18.97
N ILE A 4 -4.21 1.99 20.20
CA ILE A 4 -3.07 2.79 20.65
C ILE A 4 -1.80 1.95 20.69
N TRP A 5 -1.88 0.75 21.26
CA TRP A 5 -0.74 -0.16 21.32
C TRP A 5 -0.25 -0.56 19.92
N ARG A 6 -1.18 -0.81 18.98
CA ARG A 6 -0.85 -1.10 17.59
C ARG A 6 -0.08 0.06 16.93
N THR A 7 -0.50 1.30 17.13
CA THR A 7 0.14 2.47 16.51
C THR A 7 1.47 2.86 17.14
N LEU A 8 1.58 2.79 18.48
CA LEU A 8 2.76 3.28 19.19
C LEU A 8 3.86 2.24 19.35
N VAL A 9 3.49 0.95 19.42
CA VAL A 9 4.44 -0.13 19.75
C VAL A 9 4.58 -1.09 18.58
N LEU A 10 3.46 -1.65 18.11
CA LEU A 10 3.51 -2.73 17.11
C LEU A 10 4.09 -2.25 15.78
N TYR A 11 3.52 -1.22 15.16
CA TYR A 11 4.00 -0.77 13.84
C TYR A 11 5.47 -0.32 13.89
N PRO A 12 5.91 0.56 14.80
CA PRO A 12 7.32 0.96 14.84
C PRO A 12 8.28 -0.22 15.03
N ALA A 13 7.94 -1.18 15.90
CA ALA A 13 8.77 -2.36 16.13
C ALA A 13 8.93 -3.23 14.85
N PHE A 14 7.83 -3.47 14.14
CA PHE A 14 7.84 -4.26 12.91
C PHE A 14 8.58 -3.57 11.77
N TYR A 15 8.39 -2.27 11.60
CA TYR A 15 9.05 -1.49 10.56
C TYR A 15 10.54 -1.23 10.85
N ALA A 16 10.96 -1.22 12.12
CA ALA A 16 12.37 -1.07 12.50
C ALA A 16 13.16 -2.39 12.37
N THR A 17 12.49 -3.55 12.47
CA THR A 17 13.14 -4.87 12.44
C THR A 17 14.06 -5.07 11.22
N PRO A 18 13.65 -4.71 9.99
CA PRO A 18 14.52 -4.79 8.82
C PRO A 18 15.87 -4.07 8.96
N ILE A 19 15.81 -2.88 9.55
CA ILE A 19 16.95 -1.97 9.68
C ILE A 19 17.88 -2.47 10.78
N THR A 20 17.34 -2.93 11.91
CA THR A 20 18.15 -3.43 13.03
C THR A 20 18.87 -4.73 12.66
N VAL A 21 18.23 -5.64 11.94
CA VAL A 21 18.85 -6.87 11.45
C VAL A 21 19.96 -6.55 10.45
N LEU A 22 19.72 -5.61 9.53
CA LEU A 22 20.74 -5.17 8.57
C LEU A 22 21.93 -4.49 9.27
N ALA A 23 21.70 -3.69 10.31
CA ALA A 23 22.76 -3.02 11.06
C ALA A 23 23.64 -4.01 11.86
N GLN A 24 23.06 -5.12 12.30
CA GLN A 24 23.77 -6.18 13.04
C GLN A 24 24.46 -7.18 12.10
N GLY A 25 23.88 -7.42 10.93
CA GLY A 25 24.41 -8.34 9.92
C GLY A 25 25.46 -7.67 9.04
N LYS A 26 26.68 -8.24 8.97
CA LYS A 26 27.66 -7.87 7.93
C LYS A 26 27.29 -8.50 6.59
N ILE A 27 26.11 -8.16 6.06
CA ILE A 27 25.60 -8.74 4.82
C ILE A 27 26.04 -7.83 3.68
N ILE A 28 26.93 -8.35 2.83
CA ILE A 28 27.40 -7.65 1.64
C ILE A 28 26.61 -8.21 0.47
N LEU A 29 25.57 -7.47 0.04
CA LEU A 29 24.86 -7.80 -1.20
C LEU A 29 25.67 -7.30 -2.40
N PRO A 30 25.59 -8.00 -3.55
CA PRO A 30 26.11 -7.48 -4.79
C PRO A 30 25.48 -6.12 -5.11
N LEU A 31 26.31 -5.13 -5.41
CA LEU A 31 25.89 -3.78 -5.81
C LEU A 31 24.74 -3.76 -6.85
N PRO A 32 24.74 -4.56 -7.93
CA PRO A 32 23.65 -4.51 -8.91
C PRO A 32 22.29 -4.90 -8.31
N VAL A 33 22.28 -5.83 -7.34
CA VAL A 33 21.04 -6.25 -6.66
C VAL A 33 20.53 -5.12 -5.77
N SER A 34 21.40 -4.50 -4.98
CA SER A 34 21.04 -3.38 -4.11
C SER A 34 20.47 -2.20 -4.89
N VAL A 35 21.08 -1.84 -6.02
CA VAL A 35 20.62 -0.76 -6.89
C VAL A 35 19.26 -1.08 -7.49
N THR A 36 19.07 -2.30 -7.98
CA THR A 36 17.79 -2.73 -8.57
C THR A 36 16.66 -2.69 -7.54
N VAL A 37 16.90 -3.25 -6.35
CA VAL A 37 15.92 -3.27 -5.25
C VAL A 37 15.59 -1.85 -4.78
N PHE A 38 16.59 -0.95 -4.74
CA PHE A 38 16.36 0.45 -4.41
C PHE A 38 15.43 1.13 -5.41
N PHE A 39 15.67 0.98 -6.72
CA PHE A 39 14.81 1.57 -7.75
C PHE A 39 13.40 1.00 -7.72
N ILE A 40 13.25 -0.33 -7.56
CA ILE A 40 11.92 -0.96 -7.44
C ILE A 40 11.18 -0.41 -6.21
N GLY A 41 11.86 -0.26 -5.07
CA GLY A 41 11.26 0.30 -3.85
C GLY A 41 10.79 1.74 -4.04
N VAL A 42 11.60 2.60 -4.67
CA VAL A 42 11.25 4.00 -4.94
C VAL A 42 10.08 4.10 -5.92
N ILE A 43 10.09 3.31 -7.00
CA ILE A 43 8.98 3.28 -7.97
C ILE A 43 7.68 2.81 -7.29
N SER A 44 7.75 1.77 -6.47
CA SER A 44 6.59 1.26 -5.73
C SER A 44 6.02 2.32 -4.79
N MET A 45 6.87 3.02 -4.05
CA MET A 45 6.45 4.12 -3.17
C MET A 45 5.81 5.26 -3.97
N TYR A 46 6.38 5.63 -5.12
CA TYR A 46 5.82 6.64 -6.01
C TYR A 46 4.41 6.25 -6.49
N ILE A 47 4.22 5.01 -6.94
CA ILE A 47 2.91 4.52 -7.42
C ILE A 47 1.86 4.56 -6.31
N THR A 48 2.21 4.20 -5.07
CA THR A 48 1.29 4.30 -3.92
C THR A 48 0.83 5.75 -3.72
N VAL A 49 1.77 6.70 -3.72
CA VAL A 49 1.44 8.12 -3.53
C VAL A 49 0.61 8.66 -4.70
N ASP A 50 0.97 8.34 -5.93
CA ASP A 50 0.26 8.80 -7.12
C ASP A 50 -1.16 8.24 -7.19
N SER A 51 -1.34 6.96 -6.86
CA SER A 51 -2.64 6.30 -6.80
C SER A 51 -3.56 6.89 -5.72
N ASP A 52 -3.02 7.21 -4.54
CA ASP A 52 -3.76 7.89 -3.46
C ASP A 52 -4.11 9.34 -3.82
N TRP A 53 -3.18 10.05 -4.45
CA TRP A 53 -3.40 11.41 -4.92
C TRP A 53 -4.48 11.44 -5.99
N GLN A 54 -4.41 10.55 -6.99
CA GLN A 54 -5.41 10.40 -8.05
C GLN A 54 -6.81 10.15 -7.49
N ARG A 55 -6.95 9.24 -6.52
CA ARG A 55 -8.24 8.97 -5.85
C ARG A 55 -8.77 10.19 -5.11
N THR A 56 -7.90 10.91 -4.41
CA THR A 56 -8.30 12.08 -3.61
C THR A 56 -8.73 13.23 -4.50
N GLN A 57 -7.95 13.58 -5.51
CA GLN A 57 -8.28 14.64 -6.46
C GLN A 57 -9.54 14.33 -7.25
N PHE A 58 -9.71 13.08 -7.68
CA PHE A 58 -10.93 12.65 -8.39
C PHE A 58 -12.20 12.86 -7.55
N ARG A 59 -12.14 12.56 -6.25
CA ARG A 59 -13.27 12.77 -5.33
C ARG A 59 -13.51 14.26 -5.04
N LEU A 60 -12.46 15.07 -4.94
CA LEU A 60 -12.57 16.52 -4.78
C LEU A 60 -13.16 17.20 -6.02
N ALA A 61 -12.79 16.72 -7.21
CA ALA A 61 -13.31 17.21 -8.48
C ALA A 61 -14.72 16.68 -8.83
N ASN A 62 -15.35 15.87 -7.96
CA ASN A 62 -16.64 15.22 -8.21
C ASN A 62 -16.71 14.51 -9.58
N GLY A 63 -15.60 13.92 -10.03
CA GLY A 63 -15.51 13.24 -11.33
C GLY A 63 -15.17 14.12 -12.53
N ASN A 64 -15.05 15.44 -12.36
CA ASN A 64 -14.65 16.37 -13.43
C ASN A 64 -13.12 16.56 -13.49
N MET A 65 -12.38 15.46 -13.72
CA MET A 65 -10.93 15.50 -13.85
C MET A 65 -10.47 14.45 -14.86
N LYS A 66 -9.64 14.85 -15.81
CA LYS A 66 -9.00 13.91 -16.75
C LYS A 66 -7.96 13.07 -16.03
N ILE A 67 -7.96 11.77 -16.30
CA ILE A 67 -7.01 10.82 -15.75
C ILE A 67 -6.12 10.34 -16.88
N TRP A 68 -4.81 10.59 -16.73
CA TRP A 68 -3.81 10.29 -17.77
C TRP A 68 -4.15 10.86 -19.15
N GLY A 69 -4.82 12.02 -19.19
CA GLY A 69 -5.20 12.71 -20.43
C GLY A 69 -6.55 12.28 -21.02
N GLU A 70 -7.15 11.20 -20.52
CA GLU A 70 -8.45 10.68 -20.96
C GLU A 70 -9.58 11.02 -19.97
N ASP A 71 -10.83 10.96 -20.46
CA ASP A 71 -11.99 11.16 -19.60
C ASP A 71 -12.12 9.99 -18.61
N PRO A 72 -12.35 10.27 -17.32
CA PRO A 72 -12.28 9.24 -16.29
C PRO A 72 -13.45 8.26 -16.42
N PHE A 73 -13.15 6.97 -16.42
CA PHE A 73 -14.17 5.95 -16.23
C PHE A 73 -14.43 5.79 -14.73
N PHE A 74 -15.68 6.00 -14.32
CA PHE A 74 -16.08 5.86 -12.92
C PHE A 74 -17.51 5.35 -12.79
N ILE A 75 -17.79 4.73 -11.64
CA ILE A 75 -19.09 4.18 -11.30
C ILE A 75 -19.66 4.96 -10.12
N THR A 76 -20.89 5.45 -10.27
CA THR A 76 -21.60 6.13 -9.17
C THR A 76 -22.41 5.11 -8.37
N ALA A 77 -21.87 4.64 -7.26
CA ALA A 77 -22.58 3.75 -6.34
C ALA A 77 -23.46 4.56 -5.38
N LYS A 78 -24.78 4.30 -5.41
CA LYS A 78 -25.72 4.89 -4.45
C LYS A 78 -25.86 3.94 -3.26
N TYR A 79 -25.76 4.47 -2.04
CA TYR A 79 -25.96 3.72 -0.81
C TYR A 79 -26.85 4.50 0.14
N ARG A 80 -27.68 3.79 0.90
CA ARG A 80 -28.55 4.41 1.91
C ARG A 80 -27.78 4.47 3.23
N ARG A 81 -27.60 5.67 3.77
CA ARG A 81 -27.05 5.86 5.12
C ARG A 81 -28.09 5.40 6.16
N ASN A 82 -27.62 5.08 7.36
CA ASN A 82 -28.49 4.67 8.48
C ASN A 82 -29.58 5.71 8.82
N ASN A 83 -29.37 6.98 8.45
CA ASN A 83 -30.31 8.09 8.65
C ASN A 83 -31.38 8.19 7.54
N GLY A 84 -31.41 7.26 6.57
CA GLY A 84 -32.35 7.25 5.46
C GLY A 84 -31.91 8.06 4.23
N GLU A 85 -30.88 8.90 4.34
CA GLU A 85 -30.32 9.67 3.22
C GLU A 85 -29.66 8.77 2.16
N ILE A 86 -29.96 9.03 0.89
CA ILE A 86 -29.30 8.38 -0.25
C ILE A 86 -28.02 9.15 -0.54
N ALA A 87 -26.88 8.58 -0.17
CA ALA A 87 -25.57 9.12 -0.52
C ALA A 87 -25.06 8.45 -1.79
N SER A 88 -24.22 9.14 -2.55
CA SER A 88 -23.52 8.58 -3.70
C SER A 88 -22.01 8.60 -3.46
N ASN A 89 -21.35 7.51 -3.81
CA ASN A 89 -19.90 7.38 -3.82
C ASN A 89 -19.45 7.16 -5.26
N LEU A 90 -18.44 7.93 -5.67
CA LEU A 90 -17.79 7.77 -6.97
C LEU A 90 -16.67 6.74 -6.81
N LEU A 91 -16.76 5.63 -7.54
CA LEU A 91 -15.70 4.62 -7.64
C LEU A 91 -14.92 4.86 -8.92
N LEU A 92 -13.62 5.06 -8.77
CA LEU A 92 -12.72 5.29 -9.88
C LEU A 92 -12.33 3.97 -10.53
N GLY A 93 -12.45 3.88 -11.85
CA GLY A 93 -12.08 2.71 -12.65
C GLY A 93 -11.11 3.03 -13.79
N SER A 94 -10.44 4.18 -13.75
CA SER A 94 -9.41 4.60 -14.71
C SER A 94 -8.08 4.86 -14.02
N GLY A 95 -6.98 4.90 -14.78
CA GLY A 95 -5.63 5.03 -14.23
C GLY A 95 -5.20 3.80 -13.45
N TRP A 96 -4.53 3.99 -12.30
CA TRP A 96 -4.08 2.89 -11.44
C TRP A 96 -5.23 2.02 -10.93
N TRP A 97 -6.38 2.63 -10.66
CA TRP A 97 -7.59 1.97 -10.18
C TRP A 97 -8.32 1.18 -11.27
N GLY A 98 -8.00 1.41 -12.55
CA GLY A 98 -8.48 0.59 -13.66
C GLY A 98 -7.64 -0.68 -13.89
N LEU A 99 -6.35 -0.63 -13.57
CA LEU A 99 -5.45 -1.77 -13.71
C LEU A 99 -5.70 -2.84 -12.63
N CYS A 100 -5.95 -2.41 -11.40
CA CYS A 100 -6.30 -3.29 -10.30
C CYS A 100 -7.15 -2.57 -9.27
N ARG A 101 -7.90 -3.34 -8.46
CA ARG A 101 -8.80 -2.78 -7.43
C ARG A 101 -8.07 -2.10 -6.27
N HIS A 102 -6.87 -2.57 -5.94
CA HIS A 102 -6.09 -2.10 -4.79
C HIS A 102 -4.60 -1.90 -5.14
N PRO A 103 -4.27 -0.95 -6.05
CA PRO A 103 -2.88 -0.71 -6.48
C PRO A 103 -1.98 -0.33 -5.31
N ASN A 104 -2.51 0.47 -4.39
CA ASN A 104 -1.81 0.90 -3.18
C ASN A 104 -1.36 -0.25 -2.31
N TYR A 105 -2.20 -1.26 -2.11
CA TYR A 105 -1.88 -2.37 -1.19
C TYR A 105 -0.77 -3.23 -1.78
N PHE A 106 -0.81 -3.47 -3.09
CA PHE A 106 0.25 -4.18 -3.77
C PHE A 106 1.57 -3.41 -3.74
N CYS A 107 1.54 -2.10 -4.01
CA CYS A 107 2.75 -1.27 -4.05
C CYS A 107 3.35 -1.03 -2.65
N GLU A 108 2.50 -0.87 -1.62
CA GLU A 108 2.92 -0.83 -0.21
C GLU A 108 3.62 -2.13 0.19
N TRP A 109 3.01 -3.28 -0.15
CA TRP A 109 3.62 -4.59 0.08
C TRP A 109 4.95 -4.75 -0.65
N LEU A 110 5.02 -4.36 -1.92
CA LEU A 110 6.23 -4.46 -2.73
C LEU A 110 7.36 -3.58 -2.20
N THR A 111 7.04 -2.36 -1.75
CA THR A 111 8.00 -1.45 -1.10
C THR A 111 8.61 -2.09 0.14
N PHE A 112 7.76 -2.67 1.00
CA PHE A 112 8.24 -3.34 2.21
C PHE A 112 9.03 -4.61 1.90
N ALA A 113 8.59 -5.39 0.91
CA ALA A 113 9.31 -6.57 0.43
C ALA A 113 10.74 -6.22 -0.01
N CYS A 114 10.91 -5.13 -0.76
CA CYS A 114 12.23 -4.63 -1.17
C CYS A 114 13.15 -4.37 0.02
N TRP A 115 12.66 -3.76 1.10
CA TRP A 115 13.45 -3.53 2.31
C TRP A 115 13.78 -4.82 3.07
N THR A 116 12.89 -5.80 3.02
CA THR A 116 13.14 -7.10 3.68
C THR A 116 14.16 -7.96 2.95
N ILE A 117 14.17 -7.93 1.62
CA ILE A 117 15.10 -8.73 0.78
C ILE A 117 16.56 -8.33 1.01
N LEU A 118 16.82 -7.06 1.36
CA LEU A 118 18.17 -6.55 1.64
C LEU A 118 18.85 -7.22 2.85
N GLN A 119 18.11 -7.94 3.71
CA GLN A 119 18.68 -8.66 4.86
C GLN A 119 19.11 -10.10 4.53
N GLY A 120 18.92 -10.58 3.30
CA GLY A 120 19.23 -11.95 2.92
C GLY A 120 18.23 -13.00 3.45
N THR A 121 18.48 -14.27 3.15
CA THR A 121 17.52 -15.38 3.34
C THR A 121 17.60 -16.09 4.70
N ASN A 122 18.59 -15.75 5.54
CA ASN A 122 19.01 -16.61 6.65
C ASN A 122 18.37 -16.27 8.01
N ALA A 123 17.62 -15.18 8.12
CA ALA A 123 17.00 -14.79 9.38
C ALA A 123 15.49 -15.03 9.34
N PHE A 124 15.01 -15.97 10.16
CA PHE A 124 13.57 -16.14 10.47
C PHE A 124 12.91 -14.81 10.86
N PHE A 125 13.66 -13.94 11.54
CA PHE A 125 13.27 -12.59 11.92
C PHE A 125 13.04 -11.63 10.74
N THR A 126 13.65 -11.89 9.58
CA THR A 126 13.49 -11.06 8.37
C THR A 126 12.15 -11.33 7.67
N CYS A 127 11.70 -12.58 7.63
CA CYS A 127 10.45 -12.95 6.96
C CYS A 127 9.21 -12.59 7.79
N PHE A 128 9.33 -12.58 9.12
CA PHE A 128 8.18 -12.38 10.01
C PHE A 128 7.46 -11.02 9.81
N PRO A 129 8.17 -9.87 9.70
CA PRO A 129 7.50 -8.60 9.41
C PRO A 129 6.77 -8.58 8.07
N LEU A 130 7.34 -9.21 7.04
CA LEU A 130 6.70 -9.28 5.72
C LEU A 130 5.44 -10.15 5.75
N LEU A 131 5.48 -11.30 6.43
CA LEU A 131 4.32 -12.17 6.62
C LEU A 131 3.21 -11.45 7.40
N PHE A 132 3.57 -10.72 8.46
CA PHE A 132 2.61 -9.93 9.22
C PHE A 132 1.96 -8.85 8.36
N LEU A 133 2.75 -8.09 7.58
CA LEU A 133 2.21 -7.06 6.68
C LEU A 133 1.29 -7.67 5.62
N THR A 134 1.67 -8.81 5.05
CA THR A 134 0.87 -9.55 4.07
C THR A 134 -0.50 -9.94 4.66
N CYS A 135 -0.50 -10.50 5.87
CA CYS A 135 -1.73 -10.85 6.58
C CYS A 135 -2.58 -9.60 6.88
N HIS A 136 -1.95 -8.52 7.33
CA HIS A 136 -2.63 -7.26 7.63
C HIS A 136 -3.32 -6.66 6.40
N LEU A 137 -2.61 -6.59 5.28
CA LEU A 137 -3.13 -6.06 4.02
C LEU A 137 -4.22 -6.97 3.44
N TYR A 138 -4.07 -8.30 3.58
CA TYR A 138 -5.10 -9.25 3.16
C TYR A 138 -6.40 -9.10 3.95
N LEU A 139 -6.32 -8.96 5.28
CA LEU A 139 -7.48 -8.71 6.12
C LEU A 139 -8.14 -7.37 5.79
N ARG A 140 -7.35 -6.33 5.50
CA ARG A 140 -7.86 -5.02 5.07
C ARG A 140 -8.58 -5.12 3.72
N LEU A 141 -7.97 -5.81 2.75
CA LEU A 141 -8.54 -6.04 1.43
C LEU A 141 -9.89 -6.76 1.52
N LYS A 142 -9.99 -7.84 2.32
CA LYS A 142 -11.26 -8.52 2.56
C LYS A 142 -12.32 -7.60 3.16
N HIS A 143 -11.94 -6.80 4.15
CA HIS A 143 -12.87 -5.88 4.80
C HIS A 143 -13.36 -4.77 3.87
N ASP A 144 -12.52 -4.34 2.94
CA ASP A 144 -12.88 -3.34 1.94
C ASP A 144 -13.77 -3.93 0.83
N GLU A 145 -13.58 -5.19 0.43
CA GLU A 145 -14.46 -5.85 -0.55
C GLU A 145 -15.84 -6.20 0.00
N LEU A 146 -15.97 -6.36 1.32
CA LEU A 146 -17.26 -6.65 1.98
C LEU A 146 -18.14 -5.41 2.18
N ARG A 147 -17.64 -4.19 1.91
CA ARG A 147 -18.34 -2.92 2.12
C ARG A 147 -18.91 -2.35 0.84
#